data_AF-A0A7R9LAM2-F1
#
_entry.id   AF-A0A7R9LAM2-F1
#
_cell.length_a   1.000
_cell.length_b   1.000
_cell.length_c   1.000
_cell.angle_alpha   90.00
_cell.angle_beta   90.00
_cell.angle_gamma   90.00
#
_symmetry.space_group_name_H-M   'P 1'
#
loop_
_entity.id
_entity.type
_entity.pdbx_description
1 polymer ?
#
loop_
_entity_poly.entity_id
_entity_poly.type
_entity_poly.pdbx_seq_one_letter_code
_entity_poly.pdbx_strand_id
1 'polypeptide(L)' 'ICRLPCSFITPEVIEATCQCLLAQAEQGERVGIDLKQIEKLVIEEFGRCLTQIIDCAAKTRNSKLKPEFV' A
#
# COMPACT_ATOMS: atom_id res chain seq x y z
N ILE A 1 -5.76 21.65 -7.39
CA ILE A 1 -6.89 21.06 -6.62
C ILE A 1 -7.25 19.73 -7.28
N CYS A 2 -6.75 18.61 -6.73
CA CYS A 2 -6.88 17.27 -7.30
C CYS A 2 -8.36 16.82 -7.34
N ARG A 3 -8.84 16.32 -8.48
CA ARG A 3 -10.25 15.96 -8.73
C ARG A 3 -10.47 14.43 -8.54
N LEU A 4 -10.90 14.03 -7.33
CA LEU A 4 -11.44 12.72 -6.84
C LEU A 4 -10.54 11.45 -6.70
N PRO A 5 -10.70 10.67 -5.60
CA PRO A 5 -10.74 11.05 -4.19
C PRO A 5 -9.65 10.30 -3.38
N CYS A 6 -8.87 11.01 -2.56
CA CYS A 6 -8.08 10.42 -1.47
C CYS A 6 -8.96 9.79 -0.35
N SER A 7 -10.17 9.32 -0.69
CA SER A 7 -11.14 8.69 0.23
C SER A 7 -10.75 7.25 0.59
N PHE A 8 -9.82 6.64 -0.15
CA PHE A 8 -9.36 5.26 0.09
C PHE A 8 -8.10 5.19 0.96
N ILE A 9 -7.39 6.31 1.13
CA ILE A 9 -6.27 6.41 2.06
C ILE A 9 -6.85 6.91 3.38
N THR A 10 -7.41 5.97 4.14
CA THR A 10 -7.90 6.24 5.49
C THR A 10 -6.75 6.14 6.49
N PRO A 11 -6.89 6.69 7.71
CA PRO A 11 -5.90 6.50 8.77
C PRO A 11 -5.55 5.03 8.98
N GLU A 12 -6.51 4.12 8.88
CA GLU A 12 -6.31 2.68 9.03
C GLU A 12 -5.43 2.10 7.90
N VAL A 13 -5.60 2.58 6.67
CA VAL A 13 -4.74 2.16 5.53
C VAL A 13 -3.32 2.70 5.70
N ILE A 14 -3.18 3.93 6.20
CA ILE A 14 -1.87 4.52 6.52
C ILE A 14 -1.19 3.71 7.63
N GLU A 15 -1.91 3.42 8.70
CA GLU A 15 -1.40 2.67 9.85
C GLU A 15 -0.97 1.25 9.43
N ALA A 16 -1.83 0.53 8.70
CA ALA A 16 -1.49 -0.79 8.18
C ALA A 16 -0.23 -0.75 7.29
N THR A 17 -0.12 0.27 6.43
CA THR A 17 1.08 0.46 5.60
C THR A 17 2.32 0.69 6.47
N CYS A 18 2.26 1.58 7.47
CA CYS A 18 3.35 1.82 8.40
C CYS A 18 3.75 0.55 9.17
N GLN A 19 2.78 -0.25 9.61
CA GLN A 19 3.05 -1.52 10.28
C GLN A 19 3.80 -2.51 9.38
N CYS A 20 3.44 -2.60 8.09
CA CYS A 20 4.17 -3.42 7.12
C CYS A 20 5.64 -2.97 6.97
N LEU A 21 5.88 -1.65 6.90
CA LEU A 21 7.23 -1.10 6.78
C LEU A 21 8.07 -1.36 8.02
N LEU A 22 7.51 -1.14 9.21
CA LEU A 22 8.17 -1.39 10.48
C LEU A 22 8.48 -2.87 10.67
N ALA A 23 7.52 -3.76 10.37
CA ALA A 23 7.74 -5.20 10.44
C ALA A 23 8.87 -5.65 9.50
N GLN A 24 8.94 -5.09 8.28
CA GLN A 24 10.01 -5.39 7.32
C GLN A 24 11.39 -4.92 7.82
N ALA A 25 11.46 -3.75 8.46
CA ALA A 25 12.68 -3.22 9.06
C ALA A 25 13.13 -4.07 10.26
N GLU A 26 12.24 -4.30 11.23
CA GLU A 26 12.51 -5.11 12.42
C GLU A 26 12.96 -6.53 12.06
N GLN A 27 12.32 -7.15 11.07
CA GLN A 27 12.71 -8.48 10.62
C GLN A 27 14.12 -8.48 10.02
N GLY A 28 14.45 -7.44 9.25
CA GLY A 28 15.79 -7.27 8.67
C GLY A 28 16.86 -7.12 9.74
N GLU A 29 16.59 -6.33 10.78
CA GLU A 29 17.47 -6.20 11.94
C GLU A 29 17.63 -7.53 12.69
N ARG A 30 16.52 -8.23 12.95
CA ARG A 30 16.50 -9.52 13.66
C ARG A 30 17.34 -10.60 12.98
N VAL A 31 17.35 -10.64 11.64
CA VAL A 31 18.14 -11.63 10.88
C VAL A 31 19.53 -11.12 10.49
N GLY A 32 19.94 -9.95 10.96
CA GLY A 32 21.28 -9.41 10.76
C GLY A 32 21.56 -8.98 9.32
N ILE A 33 20.55 -8.51 8.59
CA ILE A 33 20.73 -7.91 7.27
C ILE A 33 21.43 -6.56 7.41
N ASP A 34 22.32 -6.22 6.47
CA ASP A 34 22.96 -4.91 6.41
C ASP A 34 21.92 -3.77 6.22
N LEU A 35 22.15 -2.63 6.85
CA LEU A 35 21.22 -1.50 6.85
C LEU A 35 20.81 -1.06 5.44
N LYS A 36 21.75 -1.00 4.49
CA LYS A 36 21.45 -0.61 3.10
C LYS A 36 20.49 -1.58 2.43
N GLN A 37 20.61 -2.86 2.76
CA GLN A 37 19.72 -3.89 2.25
C GLN A 37 18.37 -3.85 2.96
N ILE A 38 18.30 -3.53 4.25
CA ILE A 38 17.04 -3.29 4.96
C ILE A 38 16.29 -2.11 4.34
N GLU A 39 16.95 -0.97 4.13
CA GLU A 39 16.36 0.22 3.49
C GLU A 39 15.77 -0.12 2.12
N LYS A 40 16.50 -0.88 1.30
CA LYS A 40 16.01 -1.36 0.01
C LYS A 40 14.72 -2.19 0.16
N LEU A 41 14.69 -3.15 1.09
CA LEU A 41 13.52 -4.00 1.33
C LEU A 41 12.31 -3.20 1.83
N VAL A 42 12.52 -2.19 2.69
CA VAL A 42 11.46 -1.30 3.17
C VAL A 42 10.86 -0.48 2.02
N ILE A 43 11.70 0.05 1.12
CA ILE A 43 11.22 0.78 -0.07
C ILE A 43 10.45 -0.13 -1.02
N GLU A 44 10.92 -1.36 -1.23
CA GLU A 44 10.22 -2.36 -2.04
C GLU A 44 8.85 -2.72 -1.43
N GLU A 45 8.78 -2.88 -0.11
CA GLU A 45 7.51 -3.13 0.60
C GLU A 45 6.55 -1.95 0.50
N PHE A 46 7.07 -0.72 0.61
CA PHE A 46 6.25 0.47 0.41
C PHE A 46 5.64 0.52 -1.00
N GLY A 47 6.43 0.21 -2.03
CA GLY A 47 5.95 0.09 -3.41
C GLY A 47 4.86 -0.97 -3.58
N ARG A 48 5.00 -2.12 -2.90
CA ARG A 48 3.97 -3.17 -2.87
C ARG A 48 2.68 -2.68 -2.22
N CYS A 49 2.75 -2.05 -1.05
CA CYS A 49 1.57 -1.48 -0.37
C CYS A 49 0.86 -0.45 -1.25
N LEU A 50 1.60 0.45 -1.90
CA LEU A 50 1.01 1.44 -2.80
C LEU A 50 0.30 0.81 -3.99
N THR A 51 0.89 -0.22 -4.60
CA THR A 51 0.27 -0.96 -5.73
C THR A 51 -1.05 -1.59 -5.29
N GLN A 52 -1.09 -2.21 -4.10
CA GLN A 52 -2.31 -2.79 -3.55
C GLN A 52 -3.39 -1.73 -3.29
N ILE A 53 -3.02 -0.58 -2.72
CA ILE A 53 -3.95 0.54 -2.49
C ILE A 53 -4.54 1.03 -3.82
N ILE A 54 -3.71 1.19 -4.85
CA ILE A 54 -4.14 1.61 -6.19
C ILE A 54 -5.07 0.57 -6.81
N ASP A 55 -4.73 -0.72 -6.75
CA ASP A 55 -5.55 -1.81 -7.29
C ASP A 55 -6.91 -1.88 -6.60
N CYS A 56 -6.96 -1.73 -5.28
CA CYS A 56 -8.19 -1.69 -4.51
C CYS A 56 -9.07 -0.49 -4.88
N ALA A 57 -8.47 0.69 -5.05
CA ALA A 57 -9.17 1.89 -5.48
C ALA A 57 -9.69 1.76 -6.93
N ALA A 58 -8.92 1.12 -7.82
CA ALA A 58 -9.30 0.90 -9.21
C ALA A 58 -10.44 -0.13 -9.35
N LYS A 59 -10.38 -1.25 -8.62
CA LYS A 59 -11.46 -2.27 -8.58
C LYS A 59 -12.78 -1.67 -8.08
N THR A 60 -12.73 -0.80 -7.07
CA THR A 60 -13.93 -0.13 -6.53
C THR A 60 -14.57 0.82 -7.56
N ARG A 61 -13.78 1.43 -8.44
CA ARG A 61 -14.27 2.28 -9.54
C ARG A 61 -15.00 1.47 -10.62
N ASN A 62 -14.51 0.27 -10.93
CA ASN A 62 -15.11 -0.59 -11.95
C ASN A 62 -16.39 -1.31 -11.47
N SER A 63 -16.61 -1.43 -10.16
CA SER A 63 -17.90 -1.91 -9.61
C SER A 63 -19.08 -0.94 -9.79
N LYS A 64 -18.84 0.30 -10.26
CA LYS A 64 -19.89 1.31 -10.52
C LYS A 64 -20.28 1.42 -12.01
N LEU A 65 -19.75 0.55 -12.88
CA LEU A 65 -19.96 0.55 -14.34
C LEU A 65 -20.50 -0.79 -14.85
N LYS A 66 -21.49 -1.39 -14.17
CA LYS A 66 -22.40 -2.29 -14.88
C LYS A 66 -23.45 -1.42 -15.58
N PRO A 67 -23.43 -1.26 -16.92
CA PRO A 67 -24.63 -0.87 -17.61
C PRO A 67 -25.64 -2.01 -17.40
N GLU A 68 -26.73 -1.69 -16.71
CA GLU A 68 -27.88 -2.55 -16.55
C GLU A 68 -28.54 -2.70 -17.94
N PHE A 69 -28.09 -3.71 -18.69
CA PHE A 69 -28.80 -4.26 -19.83
C PHE A 69 -29.00 -5.74 -19.56
N VAL A 70 -30.04 -6.06 -18.80
CA VAL A 70 -30.84 -7.29 -18.92
C VAL A 70 -32.29 -6.92 -18.66
#